data_AF-A0A6J7GK66-F1
#
_entry.id   AF-A0A6J7GK66-F1
#
_cell.length_a   1.000
_cell.length_b   1.000
_cell.length_c   1.000
_cell.angle_alpha   90.00
_cell.angle_beta   90.00
_cell.angle_gamma   90.00
#
_symmetry.space_group_name_H-M   'P 1'
#
loop_
_entity.id
_entity.type
_entity.pdbx_description
1 polymer ?
#
loop_
_entity_poly.entity_id
_entity_poly.type
_entity_poly.pdbx_seq_one_letter_code
_entity_poly.pdbx_strand_id
1 'polypeptide(L)' 'MSEEQLFYLQSRGMPEDEAMAMIVRGFIEPIAKELPMEYALELNKLIEMQMEGAVG' A
#
# COMPACT_ATOMS: atom_id res chain seq x y z
N MET A 1 -0.09 -13.18 6.69
CA MET A 1 -1.41 -12.56 6.36
C MET A 1 -1.36 -11.77 5.05
N SER A 2 -0.31 -10.98 4.75
CA SER A 2 -0.18 -10.30 3.45
C SER A 2 0.06 -11.26 2.27
N GLU A 3 0.79 -12.35 2.45
CA GLU A 3 1.09 -13.32 1.37
C GLU A 3 -0.15 -14.05 0.84
N GLU A 4 -1.09 -14.44 1.71
CA GLU A 4 -2.35 -15.07 1.29
C GLU A 4 -3.24 -14.08 0.51
N GLN A 5 -3.26 -12.82 0.94
CA GLN A 5 -3.98 -11.74 0.24
C GLN A 5 -3.33 -11.42 -1.10
N LEU A 6 -1.99 -11.41 -1.16
CA LEU A 6 -1.22 -11.20 -2.38
C LEU A 6 -1.51 -12.32 -3.39
N PHE A 7 -1.41 -13.58 -2.96
CA PHE A 7 -1.71 -14.74 -3.79
C PHE A 7 -3.16 -14.73 -4.28
N TYR A 8 -4.11 -14.36 -3.41
CA TYR A 8 -5.52 -14.24 -3.80
C TYR A 8 -5.71 -13.19 -4.91
N LEU A 9 -5.14 -11.99 -4.76
CA LEU A 9 -5.25 -10.92 -5.75
C LEU A 9 -4.55 -11.29 -7.08
N GLN A 10 -3.35 -11.89 -7.01
CA GLN A 10 -2.65 -12.39 -8.18
C GLN A 10 -3.42 -13.50 -8.91
N SER A 11 -4.08 -14.40 -8.17
CA SER A 11 -4.94 -15.45 -8.75
C SER A 11 -6.14 -14.88 -9.51
N ARG A 12 -6.51 -13.62 -9.23
CA ARG A 12 -7.57 -12.87 -9.92
C ARG A 12 -7.05 -12.08 -11.12
N GLY A 13 -5.78 -12.24 -11.47
CA GLY A 13 -5.13 -11.58 -12.60
C GLY A 13 -4.57 -10.20 -12.28
N MET A 14 -4.49 -9.82 -11.00
CA MET A 14 -3.86 -8.57 -10.59
C MET A 14 -2.34 -8.71 -10.66
N PRO A 15 -1.63 -7.77 -11.32
CA PRO A 15 -0.17 -7.68 -11.25
C PRO A 15 0.32 -7.61 -9.79
N GLU A 16 1.50 -8.16 -9.54
CA GLU A 16 2.08 -8.23 -8.18
C GLU A 16 2.24 -6.86 -7.52
N ASP A 17 2.73 -5.89 -8.30
CA ASP A 17 2.92 -4.50 -7.91
C ASP A 17 1.59 -3.82 -7.57
N GLU A 18 0.55 -4.04 -8.38
CA GLU A 18 -0.79 -3.52 -8.12
C GLU A 18 -1.43 -4.16 -6.88
N ALA A 19 -1.27 -5.47 -6.71
CA ALA A 19 -1.78 -6.21 -5.56
C ALA A 19 -1.09 -5.78 -4.26
N MET A 20 0.23 -5.62 -4.30
CA MET A 20 1.00 -5.12 -3.16
C MET A 20 0.58 -3.69 -2.81
N ALA A 21 0.45 -2.81 -3.81
CA ALA A 21 -0.02 -1.44 -3.63
C ALA A 21 -1.39 -1.40 -2.92
N MET A 22 -2.32 -2.25 -3.33
CA MET A 22 -3.66 -2.33 -2.76
C MET A 22 -3.63 -2.77 -1.29
N ILE A 23 -2.83 -3.78 -0.96
CA ILE A 23 -2.68 -4.28 0.42
C ILE A 23 -2.09 -3.19 1.32
N VAL A 24 -1.00 -2.53 0.87
CA VAL A 24 -0.35 -1.46 1.64
C VAL A 24 -1.30 -0.28 1.85
N ARG A 25 -2.03 0.15 0.80
CA ARG A 25 -3.01 1.23 0.92
C ARG A 25 -4.12 0.90 1.91
N GLY A 26 -4.67 -0.31 1.87
CA GLY A 26 -5.72 -0.74 2.80
C GLY A 26 -5.26 -0.77 4.26
N PHE A 27 -3.98 -1.06 4.49
CA PHE A 27 -3.38 -1.00 5.83
C PHE A 27 -3.17 0.44 6.32
N ILE A 28 -2.74 1.35 5.44
CA ILE A 28 -2.41 2.73 5.80
C ILE A 28 -3.64 3.64 5.87
N GLU A 29 -4.71 3.36 5.12
CA GLU A 29 -5.93 4.17 5.08
C GLU A 29 -6.50 4.56 6.46
N PRO A 30 -6.68 3.64 7.44
CA PRO A 30 -7.18 4.02 8.77
C PRO A 30 -6.22 4.95 9.51
N ILE A 31 -4.90 4.74 9.39
CA ILE A 31 -3.87 5.58 10.02
C ILE A 31 -3.88 6.99 9.42
N ALA A 32 -3.98 7.07 8.09
CA ALA A 32 -4.06 8.34 7.36
C ALA A 32 -5.30 9.16 7.75
N LYS A 33 -6.42 8.50 8.07
CA LYS A 33 -7.66 9.16 8.52
C LYS A 33 -7.58 9.73 9.94
N GLU A 34 -6.69 9.20 10.78
CA GLU A 34 -6.47 9.67 12.15
C GLU A 34 -5.39 10.77 12.24
N LEU A 35 -4.59 10.93 11.19
CA LEU A 35 -3.53 11.94 11.15
C LEU A 35 -4.08 13.36 10.92
N PRO A 36 -3.53 14.36 11.62
CA PRO A 36 -3.78 15.75 11.28
C PRO A 36 -3.42 16.04 9.81
N MET A 37 -4.22 16.88 9.15
CA MET A 37 -4.09 17.20 7.72
C MET A 37 -2.68 17.65 7.32
N GLU A 38 -1.98 18.36 8.21
CA GLU A 38 -0.62 18.83 8.00
C GLU A 38 0.43 17.72 7.85
N TYR A 39 0.12 16.47 8.24
CA TYR A 39 1.00 15.31 8.09
C TYR A 39 0.55 14.34 6.99
N ALA A 40 -0.64 14.54 6.42
CA ALA A 40 -1.18 13.65 5.40
C ALA A 40 -0.34 13.67 4.11
N LEU A 41 0.22 14.84 3.76
CA LEU A 41 1.08 15.00 2.59
C LEU A 41 2.41 14.23 2.76
N GLU A 42 3.04 14.32 3.92
CA GLU A 42 4.28 13.64 4.27
C GLU A 42 4.10 12.12 4.28
N LEU A 43 2.99 11.64 4.86
CA LEU A 43 2.67 10.21 4.86
C LEU A 43 2.51 9.67 3.43
N ASN A 44 1.78 10.38 2.56
CA ASN A 44 1.62 9.95 1.17
C ASN A 44 2.96 9.82 0.45
N LYS A 45 3.87 10.79 0.62
CA LYS A 45 5.22 10.72 0.04
C LYS A 45 6.03 9.54 0.57
N LEU A 46 5.93 9.25 1.87
CA LEU A 46 6.62 8.10 2.47
C LEU A 46 6.13 6.77 1.88
N ILE A 47 4.83 6.62 1.65
CA ILE A 47 4.26 5.42 1.02
C ILE A 47 4.80 5.26 -0.40
N GLU A 48 4.76 6.34 -1.21
CA GLU A 48 5.26 6.33 -2.59
C GLU A 48 6.74 5.91 -2.65
N MET A 49 7.59 6.49 -1.79
CA MET A 49 9.01 6.14 -1.72
C MET A 49 9.25 4.67 -1.35
N GLN A 50 8.45 4.10 -0.43
CA GLN A 50 8.58 2.69 -0.05
C GLN A 50 8.13 1.75 -1.18
N MET A 51 7.11 2.16 -1.95
CA MET A 51 6.63 1.38 -3.08
C MET A 51 7.63 1.36 -4.24
N GLU A 52 8.27 2.49 -4.54
CA GLU A 52 9.34 2.54 -5.55
C GLU A 52 10.55 1.65 -5.19
N GLY A 53 10.89 1.57 -3.89
CA GLY A 53 11.99 0.72 -3.41
C GLY A 53 11.66 -0.77 -3.29
N ALA A 54 10.37 -1.15 -3.24
CA ALA A 54 9.92 -2.53 -3.13
C ALA A 54 9.84 -3.28 -4.48
N VAL A 55 9.89 -2.56 -5.59
CA VAL A 55 9.81 -3.09 -6.98
C VAL A 55 11.22 -3.23 -7.61
N GLY A 56 12.28 -3.22 -6.79
CA GLY A 56 13.69 -3.36 -7.21
C GLY A 56 14.26 -4.76 -7.01
#